data_AF-A0A212CVF5-F1
#
_entry.id   AF-A0A212CVF5-F1
#
_cell.length_a   1.000
_cell.length_b   1.000
_cell.length_c   1.000
_cell.angle_alpha   90.00
_cell.angle_beta   90.00
_cell.angle_gamma   90.00
#
_symmetry.space_group_name_H-M   'P 1'
#
loop_
_entity.id
_entity.type
_entity.pdbx_description
1 polymer ?
#
loop_
_entity_poly.entity_id
_entity_poly.type
_entity_poly.pdbx_seq_one_letter_code
_entity_poly.pdbx_strand_id
1 'polypeptide(L)'
;MERTEVLKPRTLADLIRVLHQLFAGEEVNVEEVQAVLEAYESNPAEWALYAKFDQYRYTRNLVDQGNGKFNLMILCWGEGHGSSIHDHTDSHCFLKMLQGNLKETLFAWPDKKSNEMIKKSERILRENQCAYIN
;
A
#
# COMPACT_ATOMS: atom_id res chain seq x y z
N MET A 1 2.94 21.35 18.49
CA MET A 1 2.78 20.06 17.79
C MET A 1 1.53 19.43 18.35
N GLU A 2 0.38 19.72 17.74
CA GLU A 2 -0.87 19.07 18.11
C GLU A 2 -0.76 17.62 17.63
N ARG A 3 -0.85 16.67 18.55
CA ARG A 3 -1.07 15.28 18.19
C ARG A 3 -2.49 15.17 17.69
N THR A 4 -2.68 15.11 16.39
CA THR A 4 -3.94 14.65 15.81
C THR A 4 -4.15 13.23 16.34
N GLU A 5 -5.20 13.02 17.13
CA GLU A 5 -5.58 11.66 17.54
C GLU A 5 -5.94 10.89 16.28
N VAL A 6 -5.04 9.98 15.86
CA VAL A 6 -5.27 9.12 14.70
C VAL A 6 -6.45 8.23 15.06
N LEU A 7 -7.59 8.46 14.39
CA LEU A 7 -8.77 7.60 14.49
C LEU A 7 -8.36 6.19 14.05
N LYS A 8 -8.17 5.29 15.02
CA LYS A 8 -7.81 3.89 14.76
C LYS A 8 -8.99 3.17 14.12
N PRO A 9 -8.89 2.73 12.84
CA PRO A 9 -9.96 1.97 12.21
C PRO A 9 -10.07 0.59 12.88
N ARG A 10 -11.30 0.20 13.24
CA ARG A 10 -11.55 -1.09 13.92
C ARG A 10 -11.84 -2.24 12.96
N THR A 11 -12.17 -1.92 11.71
CA THR A 11 -12.50 -2.85 10.65
C THR A 11 -12.03 -2.29 9.30
N LEU A 12 -11.93 -3.13 8.27
CA LEU A 12 -11.66 -2.72 6.90
C LEU A 12 -12.71 -1.72 6.39
N ALA A 13 -13.98 -1.89 6.78
CA ALA A 13 -15.05 -0.95 6.43
C ALA A 13 -14.88 0.41 7.12
N ASP A 14 -14.43 0.42 8.37
CA ASP A 14 -14.06 1.65 9.09
C ASP A 14 -12.88 2.34 8.38
N LEU A 15 -11.86 1.58 7.97
CA LEU A 15 -10.71 2.10 7.26
C LEU A 15 -11.11 2.75 5.93
N ILE A 16 -11.89 2.05 5.10
CA ILE A 16 -12.40 2.59 3.82
C ILE A 16 -13.13 3.91 4.05
N ARG A 17 -14.03 3.96 5.03
CA ARG A 17 -14.78 5.18 5.37
C ARG A 17 -13.88 6.34 5.79
N VAL A 18 -12.83 6.09 6.58
CA VAL A 18 -11.85 7.12 6.97
C VAL A 18 -11.06 7.58 5.75
N LEU A 19 -10.62 6.67 4.87
CA LEU A 19 -9.91 7.03 3.63
C LEU A 19 -10.77 7.94 2.73
N HIS A 20 -12.07 7.64 2.58
CA HIS A 20 -12.98 8.53 1.84
C HIS A 20 -13.03 9.96 2.41
N GLN A 21 -12.87 10.14 3.72
CA GLN A 21 -12.79 11.45 4.36
C GLN A 21 -11.44 12.13 4.14
N LEU A 22 -10.33 11.39 4.30
CA LEU A 22 -8.98 11.91 4.12
C LEU A 22 -8.72 12.34 2.67
N PHE A 23 -9.29 11.63 1.71
CA PHE A 23 -9.20 11.95 0.29
C PHE A 23 -10.38 12.80 -0.21
N ALA A 24 -11.17 13.42 0.67
CA ALA A 24 -12.28 14.29 0.23
C ALA A 24 -11.76 15.64 -0.34
N GLY A 25 -10.67 16.16 0.24
CA GLY A 25 -10.00 17.39 -0.19
C GLY A 25 -9.15 17.23 -1.44
N GLU A 26 -8.53 18.32 -1.89
CA GLU A 26 -7.59 18.33 -3.04
C GLU A 26 -6.15 18.00 -2.62
N GLU A 27 -5.82 18.20 -1.35
CA GLU A 27 -4.51 17.88 -0.80
C GLU A 27 -4.57 16.59 0.01
N VAL A 28 -3.48 15.82 -0.01
CA VAL A 28 -3.34 14.57 0.73
C VAL A 28 -2.26 14.73 1.79
N ASN A 29 -2.65 14.58 3.06
CA ASN A 29 -1.70 14.47 4.17
C ASN A 29 -1.14 13.04 4.21
N VAL A 30 0.06 12.86 3.67
CA VAL A 30 0.69 11.55 3.49
C VAL A 30 0.92 10.86 4.84
N GLU A 31 1.41 11.59 5.84
CA GLU A 31 1.69 11.07 7.17
C GLU A 31 0.43 10.59 7.87
N GLU A 32 -0.69 11.32 7.72
CA GLU A 32 -1.97 10.95 8.29
C GLU A 32 -2.56 9.70 7.64
N VAL A 33 -2.53 9.61 6.30
CA VAL A 33 -3.00 8.43 5.57
C VAL A 33 -2.17 7.20 5.94
N GLN A 34 -0.84 7.34 5.97
CA GLN A 34 0.06 6.25 6.37
C GLN A 34 -0.21 5.80 7.81
N ALA A 35 -0.41 6.74 8.74
CA ALA A 35 -0.71 6.42 10.13
C ALA A 35 -2.06 5.70 10.30
N VAL A 36 -3.11 6.13 9.59
CA VAL A 36 -4.43 5.48 9.61
C VAL A 36 -4.37 4.07 9.03
N LEU A 37 -3.66 3.89 7.91
CA LEU A 37 -3.42 2.57 7.32
C LEU A 37 -2.67 1.67 8.31
N GLU A 38 -1.56 2.14 8.89
CA GLU A 38 -0.77 1.38 9.85
C GLU A 38 -1.56 1.01 11.12
N ALA A 39 -2.42 1.91 11.61
CA ALA A 39 -3.24 1.72 12.81
C ALA A 39 -4.35 0.66 12.65
N TYR A 40 -4.83 0.41 11.44
CA TYR A 40 -5.75 -0.71 11.18
C TYR A 40 -5.04 -2.05 11.47
N GLU A 41 -5.57 -2.84 12.39
CA GLU A 41 -5.07 -4.20 12.66
C GLU A 41 -5.67 -5.16 11.65
N SER A 42 -4.83 -5.80 10.84
CA SER A 42 -5.26 -6.75 9.82
C SER A 42 -6.10 -7.88 10.42
N ASN A 43 -7.30 -8.06 9.88
CA ASN A 43 -8.20 -9.14 10.25
C ASN A 43 -8.55 -9.97 9.01
N PRO A 44 -8.02 -11.19 8.86
CA PRO A 44 -8.25 -12.03 7.68
C PRO A 44 -9.72 -12.24 7.31
N ALA A 45 -10.62 -12.28 8.30
CA ALA A 45 -12.05 -12.46 8.05
C ALA A 45 -12.67 -11.30 7.26
N GLU A 46 -12.11 -10.09 7.37
CA GLU A 46 -12.64 -8.88 6.72
C GLU A 46 -12.21 -8.77 5.25
N TRP A 47 -11.04 -9.30 4.91
CA TRP A 47 -10.47 -9.16 3.59
C TRP A 47 -10.39 -10.46 2.78
N ALA A 48 -10.74 -11.61 3.37
CA ALA A 48 -10.72 -12.92 2.71
C ALA A 48 -11.44 -12.95 1.35
N LEU A 49 -12.53 -12.18 1.19
CA LEU A 49 -13.27 -12.07 -0.07
C LEU A 49 -12.41 -11.57 -1.24
N TYR A 50 -11.39 -10.75 -0.95
CA TYR A 50 -10.48 -10.16 -1.93
C TYR A 50 -9.18 -10.93 -2.07
N ALA A 51 -8.93 -11.94 -1.22
CA ALA A 51 -7.70 -12.73 -1.19
C ALA A 51 -7.65 -13.79 -2.29
N LYS A 52 -7.76 -13.38 -3.56
CA LYS A 52 -7.85 -14.28 -4.71
C LYS A 52 -6.47 -14.49 -5.33
N PHE A 53 -5.88 -15.65 -5.08
CA PHE A 53 -4.55 -15.99 -5.60
C PHE A 53 -4.60 -16.55 -7.02
N ASP A 54 -3.51 -16.35 -7.74
CA ASP A 54 -3.18 -17.05 -8.97
C ASP A 54 -1.89 -17.86 -8.75
N GLN A 55 -1.72 -18.96 -9.47
CA GLN A 55 -0.59 -19.87 -9.27
C GLN A 55 0.75 -19.26 -9.74
N TYR A 56 0.74 -18.45 -10.79
CA TYR A 56 1.94 -18.07 -11.55
C TYR A 56 2.35 -16.62 -11.35
N ARG A 57 1.46 -15.77 -10.88
CA ARG A 57 1.73 -14.35 -10.66
C ARG A 57 0.93 -13.79 -9.50
N TYR A 58 1.41 -12.68 -8.95
CA TYR A 58 0.62 -11.93 -7.98
C TYR A 58 -0.64 -11.37 -8.64
N THR A 59 -1.72 -11.27 -7.88
CA THR A 59 -2.99 -10.70 -8.35
C THR A 59 -3.22 -9.33 -7.76
N ARG A 60 -4.07 -8.53 -8.42
CA ARG A 60 -4.51 -7.21 -7.96
C ARG A 60 -6.03 -7.25 -7.86
N ASN A 61 -6.57 -7.18 -6.65
CA ASN A 61 -7.99 -7.33 -6.38
C ASN A 61 -8.55 -6.00 -5.88
N LEU A 62 -9.34 -5.33 -6.72
CA LEU A 62 -9.96 -4.05 -6.35
C LEU A 62 -10.93 -4.25 -5.18
N VAL A 63 -10.77 -3.43 -4.14
CA VAL A 63 -11.61 -3.42 -2.93
C VAL A 63 -12.59 -2.25 -2.99
N ASP A 64 -12.08 -1.05 -3.30
CA ASP A 64 -12.85 0.19 -3.34
C ASP A 64 -12.30 1.13 -4.42
N GLN A 65 -13.19 1.77 -5.19
CA GLN A 65 -12.84 2.73 -6.24
C GLN A 65 -12.65 4.16 -5.72
N GLY A 66 -12.71 4.33 -4.41
CA GLY A 66 -12.67 5.61 -3.75
C GLY A 66 -13.81 6.52 -4.18
N ASN A 67 -13.52 7.81 -4.07
CA ASN A 67 -14.38 8.92 -4.50
C ASN A 67 -13.88 9.51 -5.84
N GLY A 68 -13.22 8.68 -6.67
CA GLY A 68 -12.54 9.11 -7.90
C GLY A 68 -11.11 9.64 -7.67
N LYS A 69 -10.66 9.76 -6.41
CA LYS A 69 -9.33 10.30 -6.06
C LYS A 69 -8.32 9.23 -5.61
N PHE A 70 -8.77 8.01 -5.34
CA PHE A 70 -7.88 6.90 -4.98
C PHE A 70 -8.47 5.56 -5.41
N ASN A 71 -7.62 4.53 -5.52
CA ASN A 71 -8.04 3.15 -5.64
C ASN A 71 -7.49 2.36 -4.44
N LEU A 72 -8.33 1.58 -3.78
CA LEU A 72 -7.90 0.63 -2.75
C LEU A 72 -7.97 -0.78 -3.32
N MET A 73 -6.87 -1.51 -3.25
CA MET A 73 -6.77 -2.88 -3.75
C MET A 73 -5.92 -3.75 -2.85
N ILE A 74 -6.23 -5.05 -2.84
CA ILE A 74 -5.45 -6.09 -2.16
C ILE A 74 -4.65 -6.85 -3.20
N LEU A 75 -3.34 -6.92 -2.98
CA LEU A 75 -2.44 -7.72 -3.79
C LEU A 75 -2.16 -9.04 -3.07
N CYS A 76 -2.31 -10.15 -3.81
CA CYS A 76 -2.04 -11.48 -3.27
C CYS A 76 -0.77 -12.02 -3.92
N TRP A 77 0.23 -12.30 -3.10
CA TRP A 77 1.54 -12.78 -3.53
C TRP A 77 1.66 -14.25 -3.13
N GLY A 78 1.68 -15.15 -4.12
CA GLY A 78 2.04 -16.54 -3.88
C GLY A 78 3.52 -16.67 -3.48
N GLU A 79 3.92 -17.87 -3.06
CA GLU A 79 5.30 -18.13 -2.68
C GLU A 79 6.26 -17.84 -3.84
N GLY A 80 7.30 -17.03 -3.57
CA GLY A 80 8.29 -16.62 -4.56
C GLY A 80 7.81 -15.59 -5.58
N HIS A 81 6.55 -15.13 -5.51
CA HIS A 81 6.06 -14.07 -6.41
C HIS A 81 6.72 -12.73 -6.10
N GLY A 82 6.92 -11.93 -7.15
CA GLY A 82 7.47 -10.59 -7.04
C GLY A 82 6.96 -9.70 -8.17
N SER A 83 7.17 -8.40 -8.04
CA SER A 83 6.94 -7.43 -9.11
C SER A 83 8.23 -7.15 -9.87
N SER A 84 8.09 -6.59 -11.07
CA SER A 84 9.21 -5.92 -11.74
C SER A 84 9.55 -4.61 -11.01
N ILE A 85 10.69 -4.02 -11.33
CA ILE A 85 10.94 -2.61 -10.99
C ILE A 85 9.92 -1.76 -11.78
N HIS A 86 9.24 -0.84 -11.10
CA HIS A 86 8.21 0.02 -11.69
C HIS A 86 8.11 1.34 -10.92
N ASP A 87 7.56 2.36 -11.58
CA ASP A 87 7.17 3.63 -10.99
C ASP A 87 5.66 3.64 -10.65
N HIS A 88 5.17 4.78 -10.16
CA HIS A 88 3.77 4.95 -9.74
C HIS A 88 3.05 6.08 -10.50
N THR A 89 3.57 6.51 -11.65
CA THR A 89 2.90 7.43 -12.60
C THR A 89 2.35 8.69 -11.90
N ASP A 90 3.23 9.42 -11.21
CA ASP A 90 2.93 10.67 -10.48
C ASP A 90 1.79 10.54 -9.44
N SER A 91 1.55 9.33 -8.91
CA SER A 91 0.52 9.05 -7.91
C SER A 91 1.13 8.62 -6.58
N HIS A 92 0.49 9.02 -5.48
CA HIS A 92 0.83 8.53 -4.15
C HIS A 92 0.53 7.02 -4.03
N CYS A 93 1.51 6.24 -3.60
CA CYS A 93 1.34 4.81 -3.36
C CYS A 93 1.59 4.48 -1.89
N PHE A 94 0.60 3.89 -1.25
CA PHE A 94 0.67 3.37 0.11
C PHE A 94 0.56 1.85 0.06
N LEU A 95 1.48 1.15 0.72
CA LEU A 95 1.46 -0.31 0.80
C LEU A 95 1.44 -0.74 2.26
N LYS A 96 0.30 -1.28 2.70
CA LYS A 96 0.17 -1.91 4.02
C LYS A 96 0.27 -3.43 3.89
N MET A 97 1.09 -4.05 4.74
CA MET A 97 1.12 -5.51 4.88
C MET A 97 -0.07 -6.04 5.68
N LEU A 98 -0.92 -6.85 5.04
CA LEU A 98 -2.04 -7.52 5.72
C LEU A 98 -1.67 -8.91 6.26
N GLN A 99 -0.78 -9.64 5.59
CA GLN A 99 -0.33 -10.96 6.02
C GLN A 99 1.05 -11.25 5.43
N GLY A 100 1.91 -11.92 6.21
CA GLY A 100 3.24 -12.33 5.76
C GLY A 100 4.24 -11.17 5.75
N ASN A 101 5.20 -11.22 4.82
CA ASN A 101 6.24 -10.21 4.70
C ASN A 101 6.52 -9.92 3.22
N LEU A 102 6.81 -8.67 2.87
CA LEU A 102 7.32 -8.29 1.55
C LEU A 102 8.71 -7.67 1.68
N LYS A 103 9.56 -7.97 0.70
CA LYS A 103 10.85 -7.30 0.56
C LYS A 103 10.71 -6.17 -0.44
N GLU A 104 10.78 -4.94 0.04
CA GLU A 104 10.82 -3.76 -0.81
C GLU A 104 12.28 -3.43 -1.13
N THR A 105 12.59 -3.21 -2.41
CA THR A 105 13.91 -2.75 -2.87
C THR A 105 13.72 -1.47 -3.67
N LEU A 106 14.26 -0.37 -3.17
CA LEU A 106 14.17 0.93 -3.85
C LEU A 106 15.35 1.08 -4.82
N PHE A 107 15.06 1.56 -6.03
CA PHE A 107 16.08 1.83 -7.05
C PHE A 107 16.15 3.33 -7.36
N ALA A 108 17.31 3.77 -7.83
CA ALA A 108 17.44 5.09 -8.44
C ALA A 108 16.79 5.11 -9.83
N TRP A 109 16.31 6.28 -10.25
CA TRP A 109 15.93 6.50 -11.64
C TRP A 109 17.14 6.24 -12.55
N PRO A 110 16.95 5.55 -13.70
CA PRO A 110 18.04 5.30 -14.63
C PRO A 110 18.51 6.60 -15.30
N ASP A 111 19.80 6.70 -15.55
CA ASP A 111 20.36 7.74 -16.41
C ASP A 111 20.07 7.45 -17.89
N LYS A 112 20.32 8.42 -18.77
CA LYS A 112 20.19 8.25 -20.24
C LYS A 112 21.13 7.18 -20.85
N LYS A 113 22.13 6.73 -20.08
CA LYS A 113 23.06 5.68 -20.49
C LYS A 113 22.50 4.33 -20.07
N SER A 114 22.60 3.32 -20.92
CA SER A 114 22.23 1.94 -20.60
C SER A 114 23.21 1.35 -19.58
N ASN A 115 22.91 1.55 -18.29
CA ASN A 115 23.65 1.02 -17.16
C ASN A 115 22.76 0.08 -16.33
N GLU A 116 23.38 -0.71 -15.46
CA GLU A 116 22.65 -1.48 -14.44
C GLU A 116 21.90 -0.56 -13.47
N MET A 117 20.72 -1.00 -13.02
CA MET A 117 19.92 -0.23 -12.05
C MET A 117 20.56 -0.21 -10.67
N ILE A 118 20.70 0.98 -10.09
CA ILE A 118 21.35 1.16 -8.78
C ILE A 118 20.31 1.01 -7.67
N LYS A 119 20.50 -0.01 -6.82
CA LYS A 119 19.73 -0.18 -5.58
C LYS A 119 20.09 0.92 -4.58
N LYS A 120 19.09 1.65 -4.09
CA LYS A 120 19.20 2.68 -3.05
C LYS A 120 19.04 2.11 -1.65
N SER A 121 18.04 1.26 -1.45
CA SER A 121 17.74 0.66 -0.15
C SER A 121 16.97 -0.65 -0.31
N GLU A 122 16.90 -1.42 0.76
CA GLU A 122 16.02 -2.58 0.87
C GLU A 122 15.54 -2.72 2.30
N ARG A 123 14.28 -3.12 2.47
CA ARG A 123 13.66 -3.38 3.77
C ARG A 123 12.67 -4.53 3.67
N ILE A 124 12.43 -5.17 4.80
CA ILE A 124 11.33 -6.13 4.96
C ILE A 124 10.17 -5.40 5.61
N LEU A 125 9.07 -5.30 4.88
CA LEU A 125 7.79 -4.86 5.41
C LEU A 125 7.12 -6.06 6.07
N ARG A 126 6.91 -5.94 7.38
CA ARG A 126 6.27 -6.94 8.23
C ARG A 126 4.78 -6.64 8.36
N GLU A 127 4.03 -7.62 8.82
CA GLU A 127 2.60 -7.51 9.07
C GLU A 127 2.23 -6.21 9.81
N ASN A 128 1.14 -5.58 9.36
CA ASN A 128 0.60 -4.30 9.77
C ASN A 128 1.43 -3.05 9.47
N GLN A 129 2.70 -3.15 9.07
CA GLN A 129 3.49 -1.98 8.67
C GLN A 129 2.94 -1.36 7.37
N CYS A 130 3.00 -0.02 7.28
CA CYS A 130 2.69 0.71 6.07
C CYS A 130 3.93 1.39 5.50
N ALA A 131 4.17 1.16 4.21
CA ALA A 131 5.16 1.88 3.39
C ALA A 131 4.48 2.94 2.54
N TYR A 132 5.27 3.95 2.15
CA TYR A 132 4.88 5.00 1.22
C TYR A 132 5.97 5.20 0.16
N ILE A 133 5.54 5.43 -1.08
CA ILE A 133 6.39 5.85 -2.21
C ILE A 133 5.60 6.77 -3.14
N ASN A 134 6.29 7.74 -3.74
CA ASN A 134 5.82 8.61 -4.82
C ASN A 134 6.99 8.78 -5.79
#